data_AF-A0A8H7QXD3-F1
#
_entry.id   AF-A0A8H7QXD3-F1
#
_cell.length_a   1.000
_cell.length_b   1.000
_cell.length_c   1.000
_cell.angle_alpha   90.00
_cell.angle_beta   90.00
_cell.angle_gamma   90.00
#
_symmetry.space_group_name_H-M   'P 1'
#
loop_
_entity.id
_entity.type
_entity.pdbx_description
1 polymer ?
#
loop_
_entity_poly.entity_id
_entity_poly.type
_entity_poly.pdbx_seq_one_letter_code
_entity_poly.pdbx_strand_id
1 'polypeptide(L)'
;MERLTKRGTFLNNTKAPLSSSSSPPFSPSSSSFVDQEEQQLEPLMNQTINLKRSEMTLWSIIATCIACLGGFLFGYDLGVVGGLLISPSFQTYFHIDPNNKIHEAEINGNIVSVLQIGCLFGSLLATSTADALGRKYSIMTAAFVFTIGGIFQIIGYNLMVLYFGRIISGLGVGALSMLVPIYVAEIAHQKYRGLLGGLWMFFIATGLASSYWSNYIVRKLVDSHDNMLWRIPLIIQIIPSIMLLIGMTLLFETPRWLCAHNKTEEAFQVLCKIRDSEDVKEEMEQIQSSLNVQTKNTSWKQVICITNRKRLFLGCALQILQQMTGTNVINYFSPIIFRSIGLSSNEAELLATGVYGILKMIVVLIGFSSLIDRCGRRPLLIFGGVAMGFCMYAVSICVASNPIGKDAPYSNGGSSITSTAALVS
;
A
#
# COMPACT_ATOMS: atom_id res chain seq x y z
N MET A 1 33.51 0.34 -22.90
CA MET A 1 34.05 -0.73 -22.04
C MET A 1 35.52 -0.44 -21.76
N GLU A 2 35.81 0.52 -20.86
CA GLU A 2 37.20 0.93 -20.58
C GLU A 2 37.34 1.51 -19.15
N ARG A 3 36.51 1.01 -18.22
CA ARG A 3 36.54 1.42 -16.80
C ARG A 3 36.44 0.25 -15.81
N LEU A 4 36.69 -0.98 -16.24
CA LEU A 4 36.71 -2.16 -15.37
C LEU A 4 38.10 -2.80 -15.19
N THR A 5 39.14 -2.28 -15.83
CA THR A 5 40.51 -2.86 -15.80
C THR A 5 41.45 -2.24 -14.75
N LYS A 6 40.97 -1.39 -13.84
CA LYS A 6 41.82 -0.63 -12.89
C LYS A 6 41.68 -0.99 -11.40
N ARG A 7 41.07 -2.13 -11.05
CA ARG A 7 40.94 -2.56 -9.64
C ARG A 7 41.71 -3.84 -9.27
N GLY A 8 42.38 -4.50 -10.22
CA GLY A 8 43.16 -5.72 -9.97
C GLY A 8 44.64 -5.49 -9.61
N THR A 9 45.15 -4.27 -9.67
CA THR A 9 46.61 -3.99 -9.67
C THR A 9 47.13 -3.41 -8.36
N PHE A 10 46.43 -3.59 -7.23
CA PHE A 10 46.82 -2.98 -5.95
C PHE A 10 47.08 -3.96 -4.79
N LEU A 11 47.11 -5.28 -5.04
CA LEU A 11 47.36 -6.28 -4.00
C LEU A 11 48.62 -7.13 -4.19
N ASN A 12 49.49 -6.80 -5.15
CA ASN A 12 50.66 -7.65 -5.47
C ASN A 12 52.03 -7.10 -5.05
N ASN A 13 52.10 -6.17 -4.09
CA ASN A 13 53.40 -5.62 -3.67
C ASN A 13 53.56 -5.52 -2.15
N THR A 14 53.61 -6.67 -1.48
CA THR A 14 54.30 -6.81 -0.19
C THR A 14 54.75 -8.26 -0.02
N LYS A 15 56.01 -8.55 -0.35
CA LYS A 15 56.84 -9.55 0.35
C LYS A 15 58.30 -9.36 -0.07
N ALA A 16 59.12 -8.92 0.89
CA ALA A 16 60.58 -8.87 0.81
C ALA A 16 61.19 -10.29 0.97
N PRO A 17 62.46 -10.52 0.58
CA PRO A 17 63.02 -11.86 0.39
C PRO A 17 63.84 -12.33 1.61
N LEU A 18 63.75 -13.62 1.95
CA LEU A 18 64.70 -14.28 2.86
C LEU A 18 64.99 -15.71 2.41
N SER A 19 66.25 -15.88 2.01
CA SER A 19 67.18 -17.04 2.14
C SER A 19 66.70 -18.49 2.04
N SER A 20 67.44 -19.23 1.21
CA SER A 20 67.53 -20.67 1.03
C SER A 20 67.83 -21.50 2.29
N SER A 21 67.12 -22.63 2.46
CA SER A 21 67.69 -23.89 2.98
C SER A 21 66.77 -25.09 2.69
N SER A 22 67.39 -26.22 2.36
CA SER A 22 66.89 -27.50 1.83
C SER A 22 66.05 -28.40 2.76
N SER A 23 65.01 -29.07 2.21
CA SER A 23 64.45 -30.36 2.69
C SER A 23 63.51 -31.00 1.60
N PRO A 24 63.25 -32.33 1.63
CA PRO A 24 63.10 -33.23 0.45
C PRO A 24 61.69 -33.26 -0.18
N PRO A 25 61.48 -33.91 -1.35
CA PRO A 25 60.22 -33.82 -2.09
C PRO A 25 59.13 -34.67 -1.41
N PHE A 26 58.05 -34.02 -0.97
CA PHE A 26 56.81 -34.70 -0.60
C PHE A 26 55.95 -34.95 -1.85
N SER A 27 55.42 -36.17 -1.92
CA SER A 27 54.64 -36.78 -3.00
C SER A 27 53.40 -35.97 -3.43
N PRO A 28 53.01 -36.00 -4.73
CA PRO A 28 51.89 -35.22 -5.28
C PRO A 28 50.50 -35.86 -5.06
N SER A 29 50.31 -36.68 -4.02
CA SER A 29 49.12 -37.52 -3.87
C SER A 29 48.03 -36.97 -2.93
N SER A 30 48.25 -35.86 -2.22
CA SER A 30 47.27 -35.30 -1.29
C SER A 30 46.44 -34.15 -1.88
N SER A 31 46.97 -33.38 -2.84
CA SER A 31 46.22 -32.28 -3.46
C SER A 31 45.14 -32.79 -4.42
N SER A 32 45.42 -33.86 -5.16
CA SER A 32 44.45 -34.46 -6.09
C SER A 32 43.25 -35.10 -5.39
N PHE A 33 43.40 -35.57 -4.15
CA PHE A 33 42.31 -36.13 -3.37
C PHE A 33 41.37 -35.05 -2.80
N VAL A 34 41.94 -33.94 -2.32
CA VAL A 34 41.17 -32.78 -1.84
C VAL A 34 40.43 -32.11 -3.00
N ASP A 35 41.09 -31.93 -4.14
CA ASP A 35 40.45 -31.34 -5.34
C ASP A 35 39.33 -32.24 -5.89
N GLN A 36 39.45 -33.57 -5.74
CA GLN A 36 38.40 -34.53 -6.15
C GLN A 36 37.22 -34.55 -5.19
N GLU A 37 37.45 -34.46 -3.87
CA GLU A 37 36.37 -34.30 -2.89
C GLU A 37 35.65 -32.96 -3.09
N GLU A 38 36.38 -31.87 -3.31
CA GLU A 38 35.80 -30.52 -3.53
C GLU A 38 34.99 -30.47 -4.83
N GLN A 39 35.47 -31.10 -5.92
CA GLN A 39 34.71 -31.24 -7.18
C GLN A 39 33.50 -32.17 -7.09
N GLN A 40 33.49 -33.13 -6.17
CA GLN A 40 32.31 -33.98 -5.90
C GLN A 40 31.33 -33.32 -4.91
N LEU A 41 31.83 -32.49 -4.00
CA LEU A 41 31.04 -31.70 -3.05
C LEU A 41 30.41 -30.48 -3.69
N GLU A 42 31.02 -29.83 -4.68
CA GLU A 42 30.44 -28.69 -5.39
C GLU A 42 29.06 -28.94 -6.02
N PRO A 43 28.82 -30.04 -6.77
CA PRO A 43 27.50 -30.34 -7.32
C PRO A 43 26.51 -30.77 -6.22
N LEU A 44 26.97 -31.41 -5.13
CA LEU A 44 26.15 -31.75 -3.97
C LEU A 44 25.81 -30.53 -3.10
N MET A 45 26.73 -29.58 -2.96
CA MET A 45 26.53 -28.26 -2.35
C MET A 45 25.60 -27.43 -3.20
N ASN A 46 25.79 -27.40 -4.52
CA ASN A 46 24.87 -26.73 -5.44
C ASN A 46 23.50 -27.42 -5.50
N GLN A 47 23.42 -28.74 -5.33
CA GLN A 47 22.14 -29.44 -5.14
C GLN A 47 21.54 -29.14 -3.77
N THR A 48 22.31 -29.04 -2.69
CA THR A 48 21.83 -28.71 -1.33
C THR A 48 21.37 -27.24 -1.24
N ILE A 49 22.12 -26.33 -1.87
CA ILE A 49 21.77 -24.90 -2.04
C ILE A 49 20.52 -24.75 -2.92
N ASN A 50 20.31 -25.62 -3.91
CA ASN A 50 19.09 -25.64 -4.73
C ASN A 50 17.92 -26.42 -4.09
N LEU A 51 18.17 -27.35 -3.17
CA LEU A 51 17.16 -28.20 -2.53
C LEU A 51 16.65 -27.64 -1.19
N LYS A 52 17.35 -26.70 -0.55
CA LYS A 52 16.80 -25.98 0.61
C LYS A 52 16.02 -24.75 0.17
N ARG A 53 14.92 -25.04 -0.51
CA ARG A 53 13.85 -24.10 -0.79
C ARG A 53 13.34 -23.59 0.57
N SER A 54 13.77 -22.41 1.02
CA SER A 54 13.14 -21.78 2.19
C SER A 54 11.67 -21.57 1.83
N GLU A 55 10.80 -22.46 2.31
CA GLU A 55 9.38 -22.35 2.00
C GLU A 55 8.82 -21.17 2.80
N MET A 56 7.93 -20.41 2.19
CA MET A 56 7.21 -19.38 2.93
C MET A 56 6.43 -20.10 4.02
N THR A 57 6.76 -19.86 5.29
CA THR A 57 5.95 -20.40 6.37
C THR A 57 4.53 -19.91 6.18
N LEU A 58 3.56 -20.83 6.15
CA LEU A 58 2.13 -20.52 6.04
C LEU A 58 1.71 -19.41 7.02
N TRP A 59 2.34 -19.41 8.19
CA TRP A 59 2.15 -18.43 9.24
C TRP A 59 2.56 -17.00 8.85
N SER A 60 3.64 -16.81 8.08
CA SER A 60 4.06 -15.51 7.53
C SER A 60 3.04 -14.94 6.53
N ILE A 61 2.44 -15.82 5.71
CA ILE A 61 1.37 -15.45 4.77
C ILE A 61 0.13 -15.01 5.54
N ILE A 62 -0.31 -15.79 6.53
CA ILE A 62 -1.47 -15.47 7.37
C ILE A 62 -1.24 -14.14 8.09
N ALA A 63 -0.07 -13.94 8.70
CA ALA A 63 0.30 -12.69 9.36
C ALA A 63 0.26 -11.48 8.41
N THR A 64 0.75 -11.67 7.18
CA THR A 64 0.69 -10.63 6.15
C THR A 64 -0.74 -10.32 5.74
N CYS A 65 -1.57 -11.33 5.48
CA CYS A 65 -2.98 -11.15 5.11
C CYS A 65 -3.77 -10.41 6.21
N ILE A 66 -3.55 -10.75 7.47
CA ILE A 66 -4.18 -10.06 8.60
C ILE A 66 -3.73 -8.59 8.64
N ALA A 67 -2.43 -8.32 8.55
CA ALA A 67 -1.93 -6.95 8.54
C ALA A 67 -2.45 -6.14 7.32
N CYS A 68 -2.53 -6.77 6.15
CA CYS A 68 -3.05 -6.18 4.91
C CYS A 68 -4.55 -5.86 4.97
N LEU A 69 -5.32 -6.34 5.96
CA LEU A 69 -6.68 -5.83 6.21
C LEU A 69 -6.69 -4.31 6.42
N GLY A 70 -5.61 -3.71 6.93
CA GLY A 70 -5.48 -2.24 6.98
C GLY A 70 -5.53 -1.58 5.59
N GLY A 71 -5.09 -2.28 4.55
CA GLY A 71 -5.18 -1.84 3.17
C GLY A 71 -6.61 -1.98 2.64
N PHE A 72 -7.29 -3.05 3.04
CA PHE A 72 -8.73 -3.20 2.77
C PHE A 72 -9.54 -2.04 3.35
N LEU A 73 -9.24 -1.60 4.58
CA LEU A 73 -9.91 -0.44 5.19
C LEU A 73 -9.74 0.83 4.36
N PHE A 74 -8.52 1.09 3.89
CA PHE A 74 -8.25 2.25 3.03
C PHE A 74 -9.00 2.15 1.70
N GLY A 75 -8.96 0.98 1.06
CA GLY A 75 -9.69 0.72 -0.18
C GLY A 75 -11.20 0.87 -0.02
N TYR A 76 -11.75 0.32 1.06
CA TYR A 76 -13.18 0.37 1.34
C TYR A 76 -13.65 1.81 1.56
N ASP A 77 -12.92 2.58 2.36
CA ASP A 77 -13.22 3.99 2.59
C ASP A 77 -13.18 4.79 1.27
N LEU A 78 -12.19 4.56 0.40
CA LEU A 78 -12.11 5.18 -0.92
C LEU A 78 -13.37 4.95 -1.77
N GLY A 79 -13.95 3.75 -1.73
CA GLY A 79 -15.12 3.39 -2.54
C GLY A 79 -16.45 3.81 -1.93
N VAL A 80 -16.54 3.82 -0.60
CA VAL A 80 -17.84 3.97 0.09
C VAL A 80 -18.36 5.38 -0.08
N VAL A 81 -17.44 6.35 -0.06
CA VAL A 81 -17.75 7.75 -0.28
C VAL A 81 -18.42 7.97 -1.63
N GLY A 82 -17.98 7.29 -2.69
CA GLY A 82 -18.60 7.48 -4.02
C GLY A 82 -20.10 7.18 -4.04
N GLY A 83 -20.54 6.12 -3.36
CA GLY A 83 -21.97 5.81 -3.20
C GLY A 83 -22.68 6.75 -2.24
N LEU A 84 -21.99 7.25 -1.21
CA LEU A 84 -22.50 8.24 -0.26
C LEU A 84 -22.90 9.55 -0.97
N LEU A 85 -22.03 10.06 -1.84
CA LEU A 85 -22.21 11.37 -2.49
C LEU A 85 -23.42 11.42 -3.45
N ILE A 86 -23.76 10.28 -4.06
CA ILE A 86 -24.90 10.17 -5.00
C ILE A 86 -26.21 9.73 -4.33
N SER A 87 -26.21 9.50 -3.02
CA SER A 87 -27.36 8.96 -2.31
C SER A 87 -28.46 10.03 -2.12
N PRO A 88 -29.69 9.82 -2.62
CA PRO A 88 -30.78 10.79 -2.46
C PRO A 88 -31.16 11.03 -1.00
N SER A 89 -31.16 9.97 -0.19
CA SER A 89 -31.42 10.06 1.25
C SER A 89 -30.35 10.89 1.96
N PHE A 90 -29.08 10.77 1.57
CA PHE A 90 -28.00 11.58 2.14
C PHE A 90 -28.19 13.07 1.85
N GLN A 91 -28.49 13.41 0.60
CA GLN A 91 -28.75 14.79 0.18
C GLN A 91 -29.96 15.38 0.91
N THR A 92 -31.03 14.60 1.04
CA THR A 92 -32.25 15.04 1.75
C THR A 92 -31.99 15.23 3.25
N TYR A 93 -31.26 14.31 3.89
CA TYR A 93 -30.98 14.34 5.32
C TYR A 93 -30.13 15.54 5.74
N PHE A 94 -29.15 15.93 4.91
CA PHE A 94 -28.28 17.07 5.18
C PHE A 94 -28.74 18.38 4.51
N HIS A 95 -29.96 18.41 3.97
CA HIS A 95 -30.55 19.58 3.30
C HIS A 95 -29.68 20.13 2.16
N ILE A 96 -29.07 19.24 1.39
CA ILE A 96 -28.27 19.60 0.21
C ILE A 96 -29.24 19.86 -0.94
N ASP A 97 -29.35 21.12 -1.38
CA ASP A 97 -30.23 21.49 -2.48
C ASP A 97 -29.66 21.01 -3.83
N PRO A 98 -30.32 20.08 -4.54
CA PRO A 98 -29.85 19.56 -5.81
C PRO A 98 -29.85 20.61 -6.94
N ASN A 99 -30.54 21.74 -6.76
CA ASN A 99 -30.53 22.83 -7.73
C ASN A 99 -29.27 23.70 -7.60
N ASN A 100 -28.63 23.71 -6.43
CA ASN A 100 -27.40 24.46 -6.19
C ASN A 100 -26.17 23.56 -6.34
N LYS A 101 -25.79 23.31 -7.60
CA LYS A 101 -24.64 22.47 -7.95
C LYS A 101 -23.31 22.93 -7.35
N ILE A 102 -23.15 24.24 -7.11
CA ILE A 102 -21.93 24.79 -6.49
C ILE A 102 -21.85 24.33 -5.04
N HIS A 103 -22.95 24.48 -4.30
CA HIS A 103 -23.00 24.07 -2.89
C HIS A 103 -22.86 22.56 -2.71
N GLU A 104 -23.49 21.76 -3.59
CA GLU A 104 -23.31 20.31 -3.61
C GLU A 104 -21.85 19.91 -3.85
N ALA A 105 -21.17 20.53 -4.83
CA ALA A 105 -19.78 20.27 -5.14
C ALA A 105 -18.84 20.65 -3.97
N GLU A 106 -19.10 21.77 -3.30
CA GLU A 106 -18.34 22.19 -2.11
C GLU A 106 -18.46 21.19 -0.97
N ILE A 107 -19.67 20.73 -0.64
CA ILE A 107 -19.89 19.74 0.41
C ILE A 107 -19.20 18.42 0.04
N ASN A 108 -19.40 17.93 -1.18
CA ASN A 108 -18.82 16.67 -1.64
C ASN A 108 -17.29 16.72 -1.63
N GLY A 109 -16.70 17.83 -2.10
CA GLY A 109 -15.26 18.09 -2.04
C GLY A 109 -14.72 18.14 -0.61
N ASN A 110 -15.46 18.77 0.31
CA ASN A 110 -15.10 18.81 1.73
C ASN A 110 -15.14 17.41 2.38
N ILE A 111 -16.17 16.61 2.12
CA ILE A 111 -16.28 15.23 2.65
C ILE A 111 -15.05 14.38 2.28
N VAL A 112 -14.58 14.51 1.04
CA VAL A 112 -13.42 13.76 0.53
C VAL A 112 -12.10 14.33 1.08
N SER A 113 -11.97 15.66 1.15
CA SER A 113 -10.70 16.33 1.47
C SER A 113 -10.35 16.29 2.96
N VAL A 114 -11.34 16.38 3.86
CA VAL A 114 -11.09 16.35 5.32
C VAL A 114 -10.50 15.03 5.80
N LEU A 115 -10.78 13.91 5.11
CA LEU A 115 -10.12 12.64 5.37
C LEU A 115 -8.62 12.70 5.07
N GLN A 116 -8.22 13.40 3.99
CA GLN A 116 -6.80 13.55 3.62
C GLN A 116 -6.02 14.34 4.66
N ILE A 117 -6.65 15.34 5.30
CA ILE A 117 -6.07 16.07 6.44
C ILE A 117 -5.79 15.10 7.59
N GLY A 118 -6.76 14.23 7.91
CA GLY A 118 -6.56 13.15 8.87
C GLY A 118 -5.40 12.23 8.47
N CYS A 119 -5.34 11.81 7.20
CA CYS A 119 -4.26 10.94 6.70
C CYS A 119 -2.87 11.56 6.85
N LEU A 120 -2.73 12.87 6.60
CA LEU A 120 -1.49 13.62 6.78
C LEU A 120 -0.99 13.52 8.23
N PHE A 121 -1.83 13.90 9.19
CA PHE A 121 -1.42 13.84 10.60
C PHE A 121 -1.27 12.40 11.10
N GLY A 122 -2.09 11.47 10.61
CA GLY A 122 -2.00 10.05 10.95
C GLY A 122 -0.65 9.45 10.53
N SER A 123 -0.22 9.71 9.30
CA SER A 123 1.07 9.22 8.79
C SER A 123 2.29 9.83 9.50
N LEU A 124 2.21 11.10 9.91
CA LEU A 124 3.26 11.76 10.70
C LEU A 124 3.37 11.16 12.10
N LEU A 125 2.24 10.97 12.79
CA LEU A 125 2.19 10.38 14.13
C LEU A 125 2.60 8.91 14.12
N ALA A 126 2.34 8.20 13.02
CA ALA A 126 2.65 6.79 12.89
C ALA A 126 4.13 6.45 13.06
N THR A 127 5.04 7.38 12.69
CA THR A 127 6.49 7.16 12.89
C THR A 127 6.83 7.09 14.37
N SER A 128 6.34 8.07 15.15
CA SER A 128 6.59 8.13 16.59
C SER A 128 5.92 6.98 17.34
N THR A 129 4.70 6.60 16.96
CA THR A 129 4.03 5.46 17.59
C THR A 129 4.71 4.13 17.24
N ALA A 130 5.14 3.93 15.99
CA ALA A 130 5.83 2.71 15.56
C ALA A 130 7.12 2.45 16.35
N ASP A 131 7.88 3.51 16.63
CA ASP A 131 9.13 3.39 17.38
C ASP A 131 8.86 3.17 18.88
N ALA A 132 7.90 3.88 19.47
CA ALA A 132 7.62 3.80 20.91
C ALA A 132 6.81 2.56 21.34
N LEU A 133 5.74 2.21 20.61
CA LEU A 133 4.82 1.13 20.98
C LEU A 133 5.09 -0.18 20.24
N GLY A 134 5.88 -0.15 19.17
CA GLY A 134 6.01 -1.28 18.25
C GLY A 134 5.03 -1.23 17.09
N ARG A 135 5.28 -2.03 16.05
CA ARG A 135 4.46 -2.04 14.83
C ARG A 135 3.12 -2.71 15.10
N LYS A 136 3.08 -3.81 15.86
CA LYS A 136 1.84 -4.51 16.21
C LYS A 136 0.84 -3.59 16.93
N TYR A 137 1.27 -2.99 18.04
CA TYR A 137 0.39 -2.13 18.85
C TYR A 137 0.05 -0.82 18.16
N SER A 138 0.93 -0.30 17.30
CA SER A 138 0.63 0.89 16.49
C SER A 138 -0.46 0.61 15.46
N ILE A 139 -0.42 -0.54 14.77
CA ILE A 139 -1.48 -0.95 13.83
C ILE A 139 -2.81 -1.13 14.58
N MET A 140 -2.80 -1.75 15.76
CA MET A 140 -4.00 -1.89 16.60
C MET A 140 -4.59 -0.54 17.00
N THR A 141 -3.74 0.40 17.44
CA THR A 141 -4.16 1.75 17.82
C THR A 141 -4.76 2.49 16.63
N ALA A 142 -4.13 2.38 15.45
CA ALA A 142 -4.64 2.99 14.22
C ALA A 142 -5.99 2.40 13.78
N ALA A 143 -6.16 1.07 13.87
CA ALA A 143 -7.43 0.40 13.59
C ALA A 143 -8.53 0.82 14.59
N PHE A 144 -8.19 0.95 15.87
CA PHE A 144 -9.12 1.43 16.89
C PHE A 144 -9.58 2.87 16.62
N VAL A 145 -8.65 3.77 16.31
CA VAL A 145 -8.96 5.16 15.92
C VAL A 145 -9.85 5.18 14.68
N PHE A 146 -9.57 4.36 13.67
CA PHE A 146 -10.43 4.26 12.49
C PHE A 146 -11.85 3.80 12.81
N THR A 147 -12.00 2.80 13.68
CA THR A 147 -13.32 2.32 14.15
C THR A 147 -14.10 3.44 14.83
N ILE A 148 -13.48 4.22 15.71
CA ILE A 148 -14.13 5.37 16.36
C ILE A 148 -14.58 6.39 15.31
N GLY A 149 -13.72 6.73 14.36
CA GLY A 149 -14.07 7.65 13.28
C GLY A 149 -15.24 7.16 12.43
N GLY A 150 -15.28 5.86 12.12
CA GLY A 150 -16.38 5.24 11.39
C GLY A 150 -17.70 5.29 12.18
N ILE A 151 -17.65 5.06 13.49
CA ILE A 151 -18.83 5.20 14.37
C ILE A 151 -19.36 6.64 14.32
N PHE A 152 -18.50 7.65 14.41
CA PHE A 152 -18.91 9.06 14.28
C PHE A 152 -19.59 9.36 12.95
N GLN A 153 -19.11 8.76 11.85
CA GLN A 153 -19.74 8.91 10.54
C GLN A 153 -21.13 8.25 10.48
N ILE A 154 -21.30 7.09 11.11
CA ILE A 154 -22.59 6.36 11.14
C ILE A 154 -23.64 7.11 11.96
N ILE A 155 -23.25 7.68 13.11
CA ILE A 155 -24.16 8.43 13.99
C ILE A 155 -24.38 9.89 13.53
N GLY A 156 -23.61 10.36 12.55
CA GLY A 156 -23.56 11.75 12.13
C GLY A 156 -24.93 12.36 11.91
N TYR A 157 -25.36 13.20 12.85
CA TYR A 157 -26.64 13.90 12.80
C TYR A 157 -26.54 15.27 12.10
N ASN A 158 -25.31 15.77 11.91
CA ASN A 158 -25.01 16.97 11.15
C ASN A 158 -23.71 16.77 10.32
N LEU A 159 -23.46 17.65 9.35
CA LEU A 159 -22.27 17.58 8.50
C LEU A 159 -20.97 17.71 9.29
N MET A 160 -20.97 18.48 10.38
CA MET A 160 -19.77 18.68 11.21
C MET A 160 -19.31 17.40 11.92
N VAL A 161 -20.25 16.61 12.46
CA VAL A 161 -19.93 15.32 13.10
C VAL A 161 -19.44 14.33 12.04
N LEU A 162 -19.99 14.37 10.83
CA LEU A 162 -19.50 13.58 9.71
C LEU A 162 -18.07 13.97 9.31
N TYR A 163 -17.77 15.27 9.19
CA TYR A 163 -16.41 15.76 8.94
C TYR A 163 -15.44 15.37 10.04
N PHE A 164 -15.86 15.48 11.30
CA PHE A 164 -15.06 15.07 12.45
C PHE A 164 -14.75 13.57 12.42
N GLY A 165 -15.76 12.74 12.15
CA GLY A 165 -15.59 11.30 11.97
C GLY A 165 -14.64 10.95 10.82
N ARG A 166 -14.70 11.71 9.71
CA ARG A 166 -13.78 11.56 8.56
C ARG A 166 -12.33 11.92 8.91
N ILE A 167 -12.10 12.98 9.68
CA ILE A 167 -10.75 13.34 10.16
C ILE A 167 -10.20 12.21 11.05
N ILE A 168 -11.00 11.70 11.98
CA ILE A 168 -10.58 10.61 12.87
C ILE A 168 -10.29 9.34 12.08
N SER A 169 -11.17 8.94 11.15
CA SER A 169 -10.91 7.79 10.28
C SER A 169 -9.65 8.00 9.43
N GLY A 170 -9.43 9.21 8.93
CA GLY A 170 -8.21 9.59 8.22
C GLY A 170 -6.95 9.41 9.08
N LEU A 171 -6.97 9.78 10.37
CA LEU A 171 -5.84 9.55 11.27
C LEU A 171 -5.46 8.07 11.35
N GLY A 172 -6.46 7.19 11.48
CA GLY A 172 -6.26 5.74 11.52
C GLY A 172 -5.68 5.21 10.20
N VAL A 173 -6.33 5.50 9.08
CA VAL A 173 -5.90 4.94 7.79
C VAL A 173 -4.59 5.55 7.27
N GLY A 174 -4.35 6.83 7.51
CA GLY A 174 -3.06 7.46 7.27
C GLY A 174 -1.94 6.76 8.01
N ALA A 175 -2.15 6.40 9.28
CA ALA A 175 -1.18 5.62 10.03
C ALA A 175 -1.01 4.19 9.47
N LEU A 176 -2.10 3.50 9.13
CA LEU A 176 -2.05 2.17 8.52
C LEU A 176 -1.28 2.15 7.19
N SER A 177 -1.40 3.20 6.39
CA SER A 177 -0.71 3.33 5.09
C SER A 177 0.82 3.32 5.20
N MET A 178 1.35 3.71 6.36
CA MET A 178 2.78 3.66 6.66
C MET A 178 3.14 2.37 7.42
N LEU A 179 2.36 2.01 8.44
CA LEU A 179 2.69 0.93 9.37
C LEU A 179 2.61 -0.45 8.72
N VAL A 180 1.59 -0.71 7.93
CA VAL A 180 1.36 -2.06 7.36
C VAL A 180 2.46 -2.45 6.38
N PRO A 181 2.85 -1.62 5.38
CA PRO A 181 3.95 -1.97 4.49
C PRO A 181 5.28 -2.21 5.22
N ILE A 182 5.54 -1.46 6.30
CA ILE A 182 6.74 -1.64 7.14
C ILE A 182 6.68 -2.99 7.87
N TYR A 183 5.57 -3.27 8.54
CA TYR A 183 5.36 -4.52 9.26
C TYR A 183 5.53 -5.74 8.34
N VAL A 184 4.90 -5.70 7.15
CA VAL A 184 5.02 -6.75 6.14
C VAL A 184 6.47 -6.87 5.63
N ALA A 185 7.17 -5.76 5.39
CA ALA A 185 8.56 -5.81 4.93
C ALA A 185 9.54 -6.38 5.98
N GLU A 186 9.28 -6.14 7.27
CA GLU A 186 10.09 -6.64 8.39
C GLU A 186 9.83 -8.12 8.70
N ILE A 187 8.65 -8.64 8.38
CA ILE A 187 8.30 -10.07 8.56
C ILE A 187 8.59 -10.88 7.30
N ALA A 188 8.51 -10.27 6.13
CA ALA A 188 8.74 -10.95 4.85
C ALA A 188 10.17 -11.46 4.71
N HIS A 189 10.30 -12.71 4.26
CA HIS A 189 11.58 -13.26 3.81
C HIS A 189 12.12 -12.50 2.60
N GLN A 190 13.46 -12.35 2.49
CA GLN A 190 14.11 -11.52 1.47
C GLN A 190 13.67 -11.88 0.04
N LYS A 191 13.49 -13.18 -0.24
CA LYS A 191 13.05 -13.72 -1.55
C LYS A 191 11.61 -13.33 -1.92
N TYR A 192 10.71 -13.24 -0.94
CA TYR A 192 9.27 -13.05 -1.16
C TYR A 192 8.76 -11.66 -0.76
N ARG A 193 9.65 -10.77 -0.32
CA ARG A 193 9.31 -9.40 0.10
C ARG A 193 8.60 -8.59 -0.99
N GLY A 194 8.92 -8.83 -2.25
CA GLY A 194 8.21 -8.21 -3.39
C GLY A 194 6.74 -8.62 -3.45
N LEU A 195 6.48 -9.93 -3.41
CA LEU A 195 5.12 -10.51 -3.44
C LEU A 195 4.29 -10.07 -2.23
N LEU A 196 4.84 -10.20 -1.02
CA LEU A 196 4.16 -9.82 0.22
C LEU A 196 3.90 -8.31 0.29
N GLY A 197 4.83 -7.48 -0.20
CA GLY A 197 4.58 -6.05 -0.38
C GLY A 197 3.48 -5.74 -1.40
N GLY A 198 3.31 -6.59 -2.42
CA GLY A 198 2.23 -6.49 -3.40
C GLY A 198 0.84 -6.79 -2.81
N LEU A 199 0.75 -7.65 -1.80
CA LEU A 199 -0.52 -7.97 -1.12
C LEU A 199 -1.18 -6.73 -0.51
N TRP A 200 -0.40 -5.77 -0.02
CA TRP A 200 -0.94 -4.48 0.45
C TRP A 200 -1.80 -3.79 -0.61
N MET A 201 -1.28 -3.66 -1.84
CA MET A 201 -1.98 -3.03 -2.95
C MET A 201 -3.18 -3.85 -3.40
N PHE A 202 -3.06 -5.17 -3.38
CA PHE A 202 -4.16 -6.07 -3.68
C PHE A 202 -5.32 -5.87 -2.69
N PHE A 203 -5.05 -5.83 -1.39
CA PHE A 203 -6.08 -5.60 -0.37
C PHE A 203 -6.75 -4.22 -0.51
N ILE A 204 -6.01 -3.17 -0.89
CA ILE A 204 -6.63 -1.87 -1.24
C ILE A 204 -7.61 -2.02 -2.41
N ALA A 205 -7.20 -2.71 -3.49
CA ALA A 205 -8.07 -2.91 -4.65
C ALA A 205 -9.31 -3.77 -4.30
N THR A 206 -9.13 -4.80 -3.48
CA THR A 206 -10.23 -5.65 -2.98
C THR A 206 -11.18 -4.85 -2.09
N GLY A 207 -10.68 -4.04 -1.16
CA GLY A 207 -11.50 -3.16 -0.33
C GLY A 207 -12.34 -2.18 -1.15
N LEU A 208 -11.73 -1.58 -2.17
CA LEU A 208 -12.42 -0.69 -3.11
C LEU A 208 -13.52 -1.40 -3.88
N ALA A 209 -13.24 -2.58 -4.43
CA ALA A 209 -14.22 -3.39 -5.14
C ALA A 209 -15.39 -3.80 -4.21
N SER A 210 -15.07 -4.30 -3.00
CA SER A 210 -16.07 -4.66 -2.00
C SER A 210 -16.96 -3.48 -1.63
N SER A 211 -16.41 -2.27 -1.56
CA SER A 211 -17.20 -1.08 -1.28
C SER A 211 -18.16 -0.72 -2.41
N TYR A 212 -17.72 -0.74 -3.68
CA TYR A 212 -18.63 -0.48 -4.81
C TYR A 212 -19.77 -1.48 -4.86
N TRP A 213 -19.49 -2.76 -4.63
CA TRP A 213 -20.52 -3.79 -4.54
C TRP A 213 -21.44 -3.60 -3.35
N SER A 214 -20.92 -3.20 -2.18
CA SER A 214 -21.78 -2.89 -1.03
C SER A 214 -22.73 -1.73 -1.31
N ASN A 215 -22.27 -0.67 -1.98
CA ASN A 215 -23.13 0.45 -2.38
C ASN A 215 -24.22 0.00 -3.36
N TYR A 216 -23.87 -0.82 -4.37
CA TYR A 216 -24.83 -1.36 -5.32
C TYR A 216 -25.87 -2.29 -4.66
N ILE A 217 -25.43 -3.19 -3.78
CA ILE A 217 -26.32 -4.13 -3.08
C ILE A 217 -27.28 -3.39 -2.16
N VAL A 218 -26.78 -2.47 -1.35
CA VAL A 218 -27.63 -1.68 -0.43
C VAL A 218 -28.64 -0.84 -1.22
N ARG A 219 -28.23 -0.28 -2.37
CA ARG A 219 -29.13 0.45 -3.27
C ARG A 219 -30.30 -0.40 -3.78
N LYS A 220 -30.11 -1.70 -3.98
CA LYS A 220 -31.16 -2.63 -4.41
C LYS A 220 -32.08 -3.10 -3.28
N LEU A 221 -31.56 -3.14 -2.06
CA LEU A 221 -32.28 -3.72 -0.91
C LEU A 221 -33.03 -2.68 -0.08
N VAL A 222 -32.59 -1.41 -0.12
CA VAL A 222 -33.10 -0.35 0.75
C VAL A 222 -33.73 0.75 -0.08
N ASP A 223 -34.87 1.24 0.41
CA ASP A 223 -35.64 2.25 -0.28
C ASP A 223 -34.92 3.62 -0.33
N SER A 224 -35.19 4.41 -1.36
CA SER A 224 -34.42 5.63 -1.66
C SER A 224 -34.56 6.74 -0.62
N HIS A 225 -35.63 6.71 0.18
CA HIS A 225 -35.92 7.70 1.22
C HIS A 225 -35.43 7.28 2.61
N ASP A 226 -34.98 6.03 2.78
CA ASP A 226 -34.50 5.56 4.07
C ASP A 226 -33.03 5.97 4.31
N ASN A 227 -32.76 6.54 5.48
CA ASN A 227 -31.42 6.89 5.93
C ASN A 227 -30.49 5.67 6.08
N MET A 228 -31.05 4.47 6.14
CA MET A 228 -30.26 3.23 6.11
C MET A 228 -29.51 3.05 4.79
N LEU A 229 -29.96 3.67 3.69
CA LEU A 229 -29.33 3.57 2.37
C LEU A 229 -27.86 3.99 2.40
N TRP A 230 -27.53 5.07 3.12
CA TRP A 230 -26.17 5.60 3.21
C TRP A 230 -25.44 5.16 4.48
N ARG A 231 -26.17 4.74 5.52
CA ARG A 231 -25.57 4.27 6.79
C ARG A 231 -25.08 2.82 6.72
N ILE A 232 -25.76 1.92 6.03
CA ILE A 232 -25.37 0.51 5.97
C ILE A 232 -23.97 0.32 5.36
N PRO A 233 -23.59 0.95 4.24
CA PRO A 233 -22.22 0.82 3.72
C PRO A 233 -21.17 1.33 4.72
N LEU A 234 -21.45 2.40 5.47
CA LEU A 234 -20.58 2.88 6.54
C LEU A 234 -20.50 1.91 7.73
N ILE A 235 -21.60 1.19 8.03
CA ILE A 235 -21.60 0.14 9.08
C ILE A 235 -20.73 -1.05 8.63
N ILE A 236 -20.82 -1.45 7.37
CA ILE A 236 -20.02 -2.56 6.82
C ILE A 236 -18.52 -2.25 6.93
N GLN A 237 -18.10 -0.99 6.81
CA GLN A 237 -16.71 -0.54 7.01
C GLN A 237 -16.13 -0.89 8.39
N ILE A 238 -16.96 -0.99 9.43
CA ILE A 238 -16.52 -1.28 10.80
C ILE A 238 -16.11 -2.75 10.97
N ILE A 239 -16.77 -3.67 10.25
CA ILE A 239 -16.53 -5.11 10.32
C ILE A 239 -15.05 -5.47 10.05
N PRO A 240 -14.44 -5.10 8.90
CA PRO A 240 -13.04 -5.39 8.64
C PRO A 240 -12.10 -4.68 9.62
N SER A 241 -12.52 -3.56 10.23
CA SER A 241 -11.69 -2.83 11.20
C SER A 241 -11.59 -3.58 12.51
N ILE A 242 -12.71 -4.11 13.00
CA ILE A 242 -12.75 -5.00 14.16
C ILE A 242 -11.99 -6.29 13.87
N MET A 243 -12.13 -6.86 12.65
CA MET A 243 -11.35 -8.04 12.25
C MET A 243 -9.85 -7.77 12.27
N LEU A 244 -9.39 -6.60 11.81
CA LEU A 244 -7.99 -6.19 11.91
C LEU A 244 -7.57 -6.06 13.39
N LEU A 245 -8.37 -5.39 14.22
CA LEU A 245 -8.08 -5.20 15.65
C LEU A 245 -7.89 -6.55 16.38
N ILE A 246 -8.83 -7.48 16.18
CA ILE A 246 -8.79 -8.82 16.78
C ILE A 246 -7.65 -9.64 16.18
N GLY A 247 -7.52 -9.63 14.85
CA GLY A 247 -6.50 -10.39 14.13
C GLY A 247 -5.08 -9.99 14.52
N MET A 248 -4.83 -8.70 14.73
CA MET A 248 -3.53 -8.22 15.18
C MET A 248 -3.16 -8.73 16.58
N THR A 249 -4.11 -9.07 17.45
CA THR A 249 -3.79 -9.61 18.79
C THR A 249 -3.06 -10.96 18.72
N LEU A 250 -3.38 -11.77 17.70
CA LEU A 250 -2.80 -13.09 17.43
C LEU A 250 -1.39 -13.02 16.83
N LEU A 251 -0.97 -11.85 16.33
CA LEU A 251 0.33 -11.66 15.70
C LEU A 251 1.41 -11.28 16.72
N PHE A 252 2.67 -11.44 16.31
CA PHE A 252 3.84 -11.10 17.11
C PHE A 252 4.41 -9.77 16.64
N GLU A 253 5.20 -9.13 17.49
CA GLU A 253 5.91 -7.91 17.13
C GLU A 253 7.05 -8.20 16.16
N THR A 254 7.51 -7.21 15.40
CA THR A 254 8.56 -7.45 14.40
C THR A 254 9.92 -7.76 15.04
N PRO A 255 10.68 -8.74 14.51
CA PRO A 255 12.00 -9.09 15.05
C PRO A 255 12.94 -7.89 15.13
N ARG A 256 12.86 -6.99 14.14
CA ARG A 256 13.66 -5.76 14.09
C ARG A 256 13.33 -4.81 15.24
N TRP A 257 12.05 -4.63 15.58
CA TRP A 257 11.67 -3.78 16.71
C TRP A 257 12.11 -4.37 18.04
N LEU A 258 11.97 -5.70 18.21
CA LEU A 258 12.39 -6.42 19.41
C LEU A 258 13.91 -6.33 19.64
N CYS A 259 14.72 -6.52 18.59
CA CYS A 259 16.17 -6.31 18.67
C CYS A 259 16.54 -4.86 19.03
N ALA A 260 15.82 -3.86 18.51
CA ALA A 260 16.07 -2.46 18.82
C ALA A 260 15.76 -2.08 20.29
N HIS A 261 14.91 -2.86 20.96
CA HIS A 261 14.52 -2.67 22.37
C HIS A 261 15.25 -3.62 23.33
N ASN A 262 16.39 -4.19 22.92
CA ASN A 262 17.18 -5.15 23.70
C ASN A 262 16.41 -6.43 24.09
N LYS A 263 15.34 -6.79 23.38
CA LYS A 263 14.55 -8.02 23.59
C LYS A 263 14.99 -9.12 22.63
N THR A 264 16.27 -9.45 22.67
CA THR A 264 16.92 -10.32 21.68
C THR A 264 16.38 -11.75 21.69
N GLU A 265 16.06 -12.28 22.88
CA GLU A 265 15.52 -13.63 23.04
C GLU A 265 14.11 -13.76 22.43
N GLU A 266 13.23 -12.79 22.71
CA GLU A 266 11.90 -12.73 22.07
C GLU A 266 12.04 -12.59 20.55
N ALA A 267 12.98 -11.76 20.09
CA ALA A 267 13.25 -11.60 18.65
C ALA A 267 13.67 -12.93 18.01
N PHE A 268 14.47 -13.74 18.71
CA PHE A 268 14.93 -15.06 18.23
C PHE A 268 13.76 -16.02 18.10
N GLN A 269 12.92 -16.11 19.14
CA GLN A 269 11.74 -16.95 19.13
C GLN A 269 10.75 -16.57 18.02
N VAL A 270 10.55 -15.26 17.79
CA VAL A 270 9.70 -14.78 16.70
C VAL A 270 10.32 -15.12 15.35
N LEU A 271 11.63 -14.92 15.19
CA LEU A 271 12.32 -15.23 13.93
C LEU A 271 12.27 -16.73 13.61
N CYS A 272 12.45 -17.61 14.61
CA CYS A 272 12.25 -19.06 14.48
C CYS A 272 10.82 -19.47 14.06
N LYS A 273 9.80 -18.66 14.36
CA LYS A 273 8.41 -18.92 13.93
C LYS A 273 8.13 -18.46 12.51
N ILE A 274 8.83 -17.42 12.03
CA ILE A 274 8.62 -16.84 10.70
C ILE A 274 9.61 -17.44 9.66
N ARG A 275 10.68 -18.10 10.11
CA ARG A 275 11.76 -18.65 9.28
C ARG A 275 12.01 -20.12 9.59
N ASP A 276 12.34 -20.90 8.57
CA ASP A 276 12.91 -22.22 8.77
C ASP A 276 14.37 -22.13 9.25
N SER A 277 14.77 -23.10 10.08
CA SER A 277 15.73 -22.97 11.18
C SER A 277 17.19 -22.65 10.86
N GLU A 278 17.63 -22.68 9.60
CA GLU A 278 19.06 -22.56 9.28
C GLU A 278 19.56 -21.12 9.08
N ASP A 279 18.70 -20.21 8.61
CA ASP A 279 19.09 -18.81 8.32
C ASP A 279 18.86 -17.84 9.51
N VAL A 280 18.27 -18.34 10.61
CA VAL A 280 17.77 -17.51 11.72
C VAL A 280 18.91 -16.78 12.45
N LYS A 281 20.03 -17.46 12.70
CA LYS A 281 21.16 -16.87 13.43
C LYS A 281 21.86 -15.79 12.61
N GLU A 282 22.08 -16.05 11.32
CA GLU A 282 22.71 -15.08 10.42
C GLU A 282 21.81 -13.85 10.21
N GLU A 283 20.50 -14.04 10.00
CA GLU A 283 19.56 -12.92 9.86
C GLU A 283 19.48 -12.08 11.16
N MET A 284 19.56 -12.73 12.33
CA MET A 284 19.62 -12.03 13.61
C MET A 284 20.89 -11.17 13.76
N GLU A 285 22.06 -11.69 13.41
CA GLU A 285 23.32 -10.95 13.44
C GLU A 285 23.31 -9.78 12.44
N GLN A 286 22.72 -9.98 11.25
CA GLN A 286 22.52 -8.91 10.27
C GLN A 286 21.60 -7.80 10.81
N ILE A 287 20.52 -8.16 11.49
CA ILE A 287 19.61 -7.17 12.10
C ILE A 287 20.34 -6.38 13.19
N GLN A 288 21.05 -7.04 14.10
CA GLN A 288 21.78 -6.38 15.19
C GLN A 288 22.90 -5.47 14.67
N SER A 289 23.70 -5.94 13.71
CA SER A 289 24.75 -5.12 13.10
C SER A 289 24.15 -3.89 12.39
N SER A 290 23.01 -4.03 11.72
CA SER A 290 22.32 -2.91 11.08
C SER A 290 21.80 -1.87 12.09
N LEU A 291 21.39 -2.30 13.28
CA LEU A 291 20.91 -1.43 14.36
C LEU A 291 22.07 -0.70 15.06
N ASN A 292 23.18 -1.39 15.30
CA ASN A 292 24.40 -0.79 15.88
C ASN A 292 24.96 0.34 15.01
N VAL A 293 24.83 0.24 13.69
CA VAL A 293 25.17 1.32 12.74
C VAL A 293 24.15 2.47 12.78
N GLN A 294 22.86 2.19 13.03
CA GLN A 294 21.78 3.18 13.10
C GLN A 294 21.77 4.01 14.41
N THR A 295 22.39 3.52 15.48
CA THR A 295 22.28 4.09 16.85
C THR A 295 22.90 5.49 17.00
N LYS A 296 23.62 6.04 16.00
CA LYS A 296 24.45 7.25 16.19
C LYS A 296 23.86 8.62 15.85
N ASN A 297 22.59 8.78 15.42
CA ASN A 297 21.79 10.04 15.44
C ASN A 297 20.69 10.06 14.36
N THR A 298 19.64 9.24 14.43
CA THR A 298 18.52 9.33 13.46
C THR A 298 17.57 10.49 13.79
N SER A 299 18.05 11.73 13.68
CA SER A 299 17.19 12.92 13.76
C SER A 299 16.51 13.18 12.41
N TRP A 300 15.32 13.77 12.39
CA TRP A 300 14.66 14.30 11.19
C TRP A 300 15.60 15.17 10.32
N LYS A 301 16.61 15.78 10.94
CA LYS A 301 17.69 16.53 10.26
C LYS A 301 18.54 15.66 9.31
N GLN A 302 18.73 14.38 9.59
CA GLN A 302 19.45 13.45 8.70
C GLN A 302 18.65 13.04 7.45
N VAL A 303 17.32 13.08 7.52
CA VAL A 303 16.46 12.81 6.35
C VAL A 303 16.63 13.92 5.31
N ILE A 304 16.80 15.17 5.75
CA ILE A 304 16.97 16.37 4.91
C ILE A 304 18.45 16.58 4.51
N CYS A 305 19.37 15.80 5.10
CA CYS A 305 20.80 15.91 4.85
C CYS A 305 21.17 15.60 3.40
N ILE A 306 22.21 16.28 2.89
CA ILE A 306 22.62 16.30 1.48
C ILE A 306 22.78 14.90 0.88
N THR A 307 23.23 13.92 1.68
CA THR A 307 23.45 12.52 1.27
C THR A 307 22.15 11.79 0.91
N ASN A 308 21.04 12.12 1.58
CA ASN A 308 19.74 11.47 1.38
C ASN A 308 18.79 12.26 0.47
N ARG A 309 19.13 13.50 0.09
CA ARG A 309 18.24 14.37 -0.71
C ARG A 309 17.76 13.75 -2.01
N LYS A 310 18.60 12.99 -2.72
CA LYS A 310 18.19 12.31 -3.97
C LYS A 310 17.13 11.22 -3.72
N ARG A 311 17.23 10.48 -2.60
CA ARG A 311 16.26 9.45 -2.22
C ARG A 311 14.96 10.07 -1.74
N LEU A 312 15.05 11.12 -0.92
CA LEU A 312 13.90 11.89 -0.44
C LEU A 312 13.15 12.53 -1.62
N PHE A 313 13.86 13.23 -2.51
CA PHE A 313 13.28 13.84 -3.70
C PHE A 313 12.58 12.81 -4.59
N LEU A 314 13.23 11.68 -4.89
CA LEU A 314 12.63 10.63 -5.70
C LEU A 314 11.38 10.03 -5.04
N GLY A 315 11.42 9.79 -3.73
CA GLY A 315 10.27 9.29 -2.97
C GLY A 315 9.09 10.26 -2.99
N CYS A 316 9.33 11.53 -2.67
CA CYS A 316 8.30 12.58 -2.72
C CYS A 316 7.76 12.80 -4.14
N ALA A 317 8.64 12.88 -5.14
CA ALA A 317 8.24 13.08 -6.52
C ALA A 317 7.39 11.90 -7.04
N LEU A 318 7.74 10.66 -6.71
CA LEU A 318 6.94 9.50 -7.10
C LEU A 318 5.54 9.52 -6.47
N GLN A 319 5.41 9.94 -5.21
CA GLN A 319 4.10 10.04 -4.53
C GLN A 319 3.27 11.20 -5.08
N ILE A 320 3.89 12.37 -5.32
CA ILE A 320 3.21 13.51 -5.95
C ILE A 320 2.72 13.13 -7.35
N LEU A 321 3.59 12.56 -8.18
CA LEU A 321 3.24 12.13 -9.52
C LEU A 321 2.14 11.05 -9.50
N GLN A 322 2.16 10.14 -8.53
CA GLN A 322 1.08 9.16 -8.35
C GLN A 322 -0.26 9.83 -8.07
N GLN A 323 -0.32 10.85 -7.21
CA GLN A 323 -1.58 11.55 -6.94
C GLN A 323 -2.05 12.42 -8.12
N MET A 324 -1.11 13.04 -8.85
CA MET A 324 -1.39 13.81 -10.07
C MET A 324 -1.95 12.96 -11.22
N THR A 325 -1.93 11.63 -11.12
CA THR A 325 -2.62 10.76 -12.07
C THR A 325 -4.14 10.89 -12.02
N GLY A 326 -4.70 11.52 -10.98
CA GLY A 326 -6.14 11.65 -10.78
C GLY A 326 -6.81 10.35 -10.35
N THR A 327 -6.05 9.31 -9.96
CA THR A 327 -6.63 8.01 -9.60
C THR A 327 -7.64 8.10 -8.45
N ASN A 328 -7.39 8.95 -7.46
CA ASN A 328 -8.31 9.12 -6.33
C ASN A 328 -9.60 9.79 -6.76
N VAL A 329 -9.52 10.80 -7.64
CA VAL A 329 -10.69 11.47 -8.22
C VAL A 329 -11.55 10.46 -8.96
N ILE A 330 -10.94 9.61 -9.80
CA ILE A 330 -11.67 8.54 -10.47
C ILE A 330 -12.33 7.60 -9.46
N ASN A 331 -11.64 7.21 -8.38
CA ASN A 331 -12.21 6.28 -7.41
C ASN A 331 -13.40 6.92 -6.66
N TYR A 332 -13.23 8.12 -6.10
CA TYR A 332 -14.26 8.80 -5.33
C TYR A 332 -15.48 9.20 -6.18
N PHE A 333 -15.24 9.73 -7.37
CA PHE A 333 -16.28 10.28 -8.23
C PHE A 333 -16.67 9.32 -9.37
N SER A 334 -16.27 8.04 -9.32
CA SER A 334 -16.56 7.06 -10.36
C SER A 334 -18.06 6.97 -10.74
N PRO A 335 -19.03 6.97 -9.80
CA PRO A 335 -20.44 6.92 -10.19
C PRO A 335 -20.86 8.16 -11.01
N ILE A 336 -20.40 9.35 -10.58
CA ILE A 336 -20.68 10.63 -11.24
C ILE A 336 -20.03 10.68 -12.63
N ILE A 337 -18.81 10.14 -12.77
CA ILE A 337 -18.13 10.04 -14.07
C ILE A 337 -18.93 9.11 -15.00
N PHE A 338 -19.36 7.95 -14.54
CA PHE A 338 -20.16 7.03 -15.37
C PHE A 338 -21.52 7.61 -15.76
N ARG A 339 -22.17 8.37 -14.87
CA ARG A 339 -23.36 9.17 -15.19
C ARG A 339 -23.09 10.16 -16.33
N SER A 340 -21.96 10.83 -16.27
CA SER A 340 -21.53 11.80 -17.30
C SER A 340 -21.17 11.18 -18.65
N ILE A 341 -21.17 9.85 -18.77
CA ILE A 341 -20.93 9.13 -20.03
C ILE A 341 -22.25 8.61 -20.63
N GLY A 342 -23.40 8.85 -19.98
CA GLY A 342 -24.74 8.54 -20.50
C GLY A 342 -25.42 7.35 -19.83
N LEU A 343 -24.80 6.72 -18.83
CA LEU A 343 -25.47 5.74 -17.97
C LEU A 343 -26.45 6.50 -17.08
N SER A 344 -27.71 6.57 -17.52
CA SER A 344 -28.71 7.50 -16.97
C SER A 344 -29.49 6.94 -15.77
N SER A 345 -29.29 5.67 -15.42
CA SER A 345 -29.91 5.05 -14.25
C SER A 345 -28.90 4.91 -13.12
N ASN A 346 -29.25 5.40 -11.92
CA ASN A 346 -28.41 5.31 -10.72
C ASN A 346 -27.95 3.87 -10.41
N GLU A 347 -28.74 2.85 -10.79
CA GLU A 347 -28.35 1.44 -10.66
C GLU A 347 -27.24 1.04 -11.65
N ALA A 348 -27.31 1.52 -12.90
CA ALA A 348 -26.30 1.22 -13.91
C ALA A 348 -24.96 1.91 -13.60
N GLU A 349 -25.00 3.11 -13.00
CA GLU A 349 -23.81 3.82 -12.53
C GLU A 349 -23.07 3.01 -11.46
N LEU A 350 -23.78 2.58 -10.41
CA LEU A 350 -23.20 1.78 -9.33
C LEU A 350 -22.75 0.40 -9.82
N LEU A 351 -23.50 -0.24 -10.72
CA LEU A 351 -23.08 -1.49 -11.35
C LEU A 351 -21.77 -1.31 -12.14
N ALA A 352 -21.64 -0.23 -12.92
CA ALA A 352 -20.43 0.10 -13.66
C ALA A 352 -19.23 0.31 -12.72
N THR A 353 -19.42 0.95 -11.56
CA THR A 353 -18.35 1.05 -10.54
C THR A 353 -17.95 -0.31 -9.96
N GLY A 354 -18.92 -1.21 -9.72
CA GLY A 354 -18.65 -2.58 -9.27
C GLY A 354 -17.79 -3.37 -10.26
N VAL A 355 -18.10 -3.26 -11.57
CA VAL A 355 -17.30 -3.87 -12.65
C VAL A 355 -15.91 -3.25 -12.71
N TYR A 356 -15.81 -1.92 -12.64
CA TYR A 356 -14.53 -1.21 -12.59
C TYR A 356 -13.65 -1.69 -11.40
N GLY A 357 -14.25 -1.87 -10.23
CA GLY A 357 -13.56 -2.39 -9.04
C GLY A 357 -12.99 -3.80 -9.25
N ILE A 358 -13.78 -4.72 -9.82
CA ILE A 358 -13.31 -6.08 -10.12
C ILE A 358 -12.18 -6.05 -11.15
N LEU A 359 -12.32 -5.28 -12.23
CA LEU A 359 -11.28 -5.14 -13.24
C LEU A 359 -9.98 -4.62 -12.62
N LYS A 360 -10.06 -3.59 -11.76
CA LYS A 360 -8.90 -3.06 -11.04
C LYS A 360 -8.26 -4.11 -10.14
N MET A 361 -9.06 -4.89 -9.40
CA MET A 361 -8.57 -5.98 -8.55
C MET A 361 -7.82 -7.04 -9.35
N ILE A 362 -8.36 -7.46 -10.51
CA ILE A 362 -7.71 -8.45 -11.40
C ILE A 362 -6.40 -7.90 -11.96
N VAL A 363 -6.40 -6.65 -12.44
CA VAL A 363 -5.19 -6.02 -13.01
C VAL A 363 -4.11 -5.86 -11.94
N VAL A 364 -4.47 -5.46 -10.72
CA VAL A 364 -3.53 -5.38 -9.59
C VAL A 364 -2.98 -6.77 -9.26
N LEU A 365 -3.83 -7.80 -9.21
CA LEU A 365 -3.43 -9.18 -8.95
C LEU A 365 -2.39 -9.68 -9.97
N ILE A 366 -2.65 -9.49 -11.26
CA ILE A 366 -1.71 -9.84 -12.34
C ILE A 366 -0.43 -9.01 -12.22
N GLY A 367 -0.59 -7.71 -11.93
CA GLY A 367 0.49 -6.75 -11.76
C GLY A 367 1.51 -7.20 -10.72
N PHE A 368 1.08 -7.44 -9.48
CA PHE A 368 2.00 -7.76 -8.40
C PHE A 368 2.50 -9.21 -8.41
N SER A 369 1.69 -10.17 -8.88
CA SER A 369 2.05 -11.60 -8.86
C SER A 369 3.01 -12.01 -9.98
N SER A 370 2.89 -11.38 -11.16
CA SER A 370 3.59 -11.83 -12.37
C SER A 370 4.35 -10.72 -13.07
N LEU A 371 3.75 -9.53 -13.17
CA LEU A 371 4.29 -8.48 -14.04
C LEU A 371 5.48 -7.73 -13.40
N ILE A 372 5.43 -7.48 -12.09
CA ILE A 372 6.52 -6.80 -11.37
C ILE A 372 7.82 -7.62 -11.42
N ASP A 373 7.72 -8.94 -11.23
CA ASP A 373 8.89 -9.81 -11.19
C ASP A 373 9.48 -10.06 -12.59
N ARG A 374 8.64 -10.09 -13.64
CA ARG A 374 9.08 -10.32 -15.02
C ARG A 374 9.58 -9.07 -15.74
N CYS A 375 8.87 -7.95 -15.62
CA CYS A 375 9.16 -6.72 -16.37
C CYS A 375 9.98 -5.70 -15.57
N GLY A 376 10.13 -5.93 -14.26
CA GLY A 376 10.77 -4.97 -13.35
C GLY A 376 9.91 -3.73 -13.09
N ARG A 377 10.27 -2.97 -12.04
CA ARG A 377 9.45 -1.85 -11.53
C ARG A 377 9.49 -0.61 -12.42
N ARG A 378 10.63 -0.25 -12.99
CA ARG A 378 10.81 1.00 -13.76
C ARG A 378 10.07 0.98 -15.11
N PRO A 379 10.16 -0.08 -15.94
CA PRO A 379 9.41 -0.14 -17.19
C PRO A 379 7.91 -0.10 -16.96
N LEU A 380 7.43 -0.78 -15.91
CA LEU A 380 6.02 -0.82 -15.57
C LEU A 380 5.47 0.57 -15.20
N LEU A 381 6.23 1.36 -14.44
CA LEU A 381 5.85 2.74 -14.12
C LEU A 381 5.80 3.65 -15.35
N ILE A 382 6.78 3.53 -16.27
CA ILE A 382 6.83 4.36 -17.48
C ILE A 382 5.69 3.99 -18.43
N PHE A 383 5.53 2.70 -18.72
CA PHE A 383 4.47 2.21 -19.59
C PHE A 383 3.08 2.55 -19.02
N GLY A 384 2.86 2.32 -17.72
CA GLY A 384 1.60 2.65 -17.06
C GLY A 384 1.28 4.15 -17.13
N GLY A 385 2.26 5.02 -16.92
CA GLY A 385 2.09 6.47 -17.04
C GLY A 385 1.73 6.92 -18.46
N VAL A 386 2.44 6.40 -19.47
CA VAL A 386 2.18 6.72 -20.87
C VAL A 386 0.79 6.21 -21.30
N ALA A 387 0.47 4.95 -20.99
CA ALA A 387 -0.84 4.36 -21.31
C ALA A 387 -1.99 5.13 -20.66
N MET A 388 -1.85 5.51 -19.38
CA MET A 388 -2.86 6.30 -18.70
C MET A 388 -3.01 7.71 -19.29
N GLY A 389 -1.92 8.33 -19.73
CA GLY A 389 -1.95 9.61 -20.46
C GLY A 389 -2.77 9.52 -21.75
N PHE A 390 -2.54 8.46 -22.55
CA PHE A 390 -3.35 8.21 -23.76
C PHE A 390 -4.82 7.97 -23.44
N CYS A 391 -5.13 7.17 -22.41
CA CYS A 391 -6.51 6.92 -21.99
C CYS A 391 -7.22 8.19 -21.52
N MET A 392 -6.56 9.02 -20.70
CA MET A 392 -7.13 10.29 -20.24
C MET A 392 -7.39 11.26 -21.40
N TYR A 393 -6.48 11.31 -22.37
CA TYR A 393 -6.67 12.10 -23.58
C TYR A 393 -7.88 11.61 -24.40
N ALA A 394 -8.04 10.28 -24.54
CA ALA A 394 -9.19 9.70 -25.23
C ALA A 394 -10.52 10.02 -24.52
N VAL A 395 -10.57 9.89 -23.17
CA VAL A 395 -11.75 10.26 -22.37
C VAL A 395 -12.10 11.74 -22.60
N SER A 396 -11.10 12.63 -22.59
CA SER A 396 -11.31 14.06 -22.85
C SER A 396 -11.93 14.32 -24.22
N ILE A 397 -11.51 13.60 -25.27
CA ILE A 397 -12.09 13.73 -26.62
C ILE A 397 -13.53 13.21 -26.64
N CYS A 398 -13.80 12.06 -26.02
CA CYS A 398 -15.15 11.48 -25.97
C CYS A 398 -16.16 12.42 -25.30
N VAL A 399 -15.77 13.03 -24.17
CA VAL A 399 -16.60 14.02 -23.46
C VAL A 399 -16.79 15.29 -24.30
N ALA A 400 -15.76 15.76 -24.99
CA ALA A 400 -15.86 16.94 -25.86
C ALA A 400 -16.75 16.70 -27.10
N SER A 401 -16.77 15.47 -27.62
CA SER A 401 -17.50 15.11 -28.85
C SER A 401 -18.98 14.82 -28.58
N ASN A 402 -19.33 14.40 -27.36
CA ASN A 402 -20.70 14.15 -26.92
C ASN A 402 -21.04 15.03 -25.69
N PRO A 403 -21.19 16.35 -25.85
CA PRO A 403 -21.62 17.20 -24.74
C PRO A 403 -23.03 16.78 -24.33
N ILE A 404 -23.18 16.25 -23.12
CA ILE A 404 -24.49 15.97 -22.51
C ILE A 404 -25.21 17.31 -22.35
N GLY A 405 -26.17 17.58 -23.24
CA GLY A 405 -26.92 18.83 -23.19
C GLY A 405 -27.71 19.24 -24.43
N LYS A 406 -28.22 18.31 -25.26
CA LYS A 406 -29.24 18.69 -26.26
C LYS A 406 -30.67 18.21 -25.94
N ASP A 407 -30.86 17.13 -25.18
CA ASP A 407 -32.21 16.56 -24.98
C ASP A 407 -32.64 16.34 -23.51
N ALA A 408 -31.94 16.93 -22.53
CA ALA A 408 -32.40 16.93 -21.13
C ALA A 408 -33.06 18.28 -20.79
N PRO A 409 -34.27 18.33 -20.21
CA PRO A 409 -35.04 19.57 -19.97
C PRO A 409 -34.48 20.47 -18.84
N TYR A 410 -33.21 20.31 -18.47
CA TYR A 410 -32.52 21.11 -17.46
C TYR A 410 -31.23 21.71 -18.03
N SER A 411 -31.38 22.41 -19.14
CA SER A 411 -30.33 23.24 -19.75
C SER A 411 -30.70 24.70 -19.52
N ASN A 412 -30.16 25.29 -18.47
CA ASN A 412 -29.94 26.73 -18.44
C ASN A 412 -28.58 27.00 -17.77
N GLY A 413 -27.66 27.52 -18.59
CA GLY A 413 -26.57 28.39 -18.18
C GLY A 413 -25.50 27.80 -17.26
N GLY A 414 -24.37 27.41 -17.85
CA GLY A 414 -23.08 27.42 -17.16
C GLY A 414 -22.47 26.06 -16.84
N SER A 415 -21.24 25.86 -17.33
CA SER A 415 -20.21 25.03 -16.73
C SER A 415 -20.46 23.52 -16.55
N SER A 416 -20.89 22.82 -17.60
CA SER A 416 -20.72 21.35 -17.67
C SER A 416 -19.30 20.92 -18.08
N ILE A 417 -18.48 21.83 -18.63
CA ILE A 417 -17.10 21.53 -19.08
C ILE A 417 -16.06 21.87 -17.99
N THR A 418 -16.38 22.80 -17.09
CA THR A 418 -15.43 23.24 -16.05
C THR A 418 -15.42 22.31 -14.83
N SER A 419 -16.52 21.62 -14.54
CA SER A 419 -16.62 20.81 -13.31
C SER A 419 -15.84 19.49 -13.40
N THR A 420 -15.74 18.88 -14.59
CA THR A 420 -14.89 17.69 -14.81
C THR A 420 -13.43 18.04 -15.08
N ALA A 421 -13.16 19.17 -15.75
CA ALA A 421 -11.79 19.66 -15.91
C ALA A 421 -11.17 20.14 -14.58
N ALA A 422 -11.95 20.76 -13.69
CA ALA A 422 -11.50 21.17 -12.35
C ALA A 422 -11.41 20.00 -11.35
N LEU A 423 -11.96 18.83 -11.68
CA LEU A 423 -11.72 17.60 -10.91
C LEU A 423 -10.45 16.87 -11.36
N VAL A 424 -9.94 17.16 -12.56
CA VAL A 424 -8.78 16.47 -13.17
C VAL A 424 -7.52 17.37 -13.24
N SER A 425 -7.64 18.64 -12.86
CA SER A 425 -6.50 19.56 -12.63
C SER A 425 -6.35 19.85 -11.14
#